data_AF-A0A3Q3WAP6-F1
#
_entry.id   AF-A0A3Q3WAP6-F1
#
_cell.length_a   1.000
_cell.length_b   1.000
_cell.length_c   1.000
_cell.angle_alpha   90.00
_cell.angle_beta   90.00
_cell.angle_gamma   90.00
#
_symmetry.space_group_name_H-M   'P 1'
#
loop_
_entity.id
_entity.type
_entity.pdbx_description
1 polymer ?
#
loop_
_entity_poly.entity_id
_entity_poly.type
_entity_poly.pdbx_seq_one_letter_code
_entity_poly.pdbx_strand_id
1 'polypeptide(L)'
;MESFPVLSRASSRNLERDWENASIASSITSMEYTGPKLFKEPSSKSNKPIIINAIAHCCLAGKVNEAQKNAVLEELEKCESNHLIILFRDGGCQFRAIYSYSPDTEEILKFTGTGPRFISPKMVDKLYKYSSDRKQFTVIPAKSVSVSIDALTIHNHLWQVKRPGSARRK
;
A
#
# COMPACT_ATOMS: atom_id res chain seq x y z
N MET A 1 48.33 45.62 2.35
CA MET A 1 49.32 44.52 2.33
C MET A 1 49.07 43.68 3.56
N GLU A 2 48.30 42.61 3.38
CA GLU A 2 47.81 41.77 4.46
C GLU A 2 48.85 40.69 4.82
N SER A 3 48.95 40.38 6.10
CA SER A 3 49.80 39.31 6.64
C SER A 3 48.98 38.54 7.67
N PHE A 4 48.77 37.24 7.42
CA PHE A 4 48.32 36.25 8.41
C PHE A 4 48.83 34.84 8.02
N PRO A 5 48.94 33.90 8.99
CA PRO A 5 49.98 32.90 9.02
C PRO A 5 49.59 31.49 8.50
N VAL A 6 50.65 30.68 8.43
CA VAL A 6 50.81 29.26 8.07
C VAL A 6 49.71 28.34 8.64
N LEU A 7 48.99 27.64 7.75
CA LEU A 7 48.10 26.52 8.10
C LEU A 7 48.86 25.18 8.04
N SER A 8 48.86 24.47 9.17
CA SER A 8 49.21 23.04 9.25
C SER A 8 47.97 22.17 9.16
N ARG A 9 48.05 21.18 8.25
CA ARG A 9 47.65 19.76 8.40
C ARG A 9 46.23 19.43 8.93
N ALA A 10 45.32 19.12 8.01
CA ALA A 10 44.39 18.00 8.16
C ALA A 10 43.96 17.49 6.77
N SER A 11 44.09 16.17 6.57
CA SER A 11 43.86 15.45 5.33
C SER A 11 42.41 15.51 4.86
N SER A 12 42.20 15.83 3.59
CA SER A 12 41.04 15.41 2.81
C SER A 12 41.52 15.17 1.38
N ARG A 13 41.91 13.93 1.09
CA ARG A 13 42.03 13.40 -0.28
C ARG A 13 40.84 12.47 -0.44
N ASN A 14 39.82 12.96 -1.14
CA ASN A 14 39.62 12.74 -2.57
C ASN A 14 39.24 11.27 -2.84
N LEU A 15 37.97 11.12 -3.19
CA LEU A 15 37.25 9.90 -3.44
C LEU A 15 37.52 9.49 -4.91
N GLU A 16 38.69 8.92 -5.19
CA GLU A 16 38.94 8.26 -6.47
C GLU A 16 38.48 6.81 -6.40
N ARG A 17 37.48 6.49 -7.24
CA ARG A 17 36.97 5.14 -7.49
C ARG A 17 37.87 4.52 -8.55
N ASP A 18 38.87 3.75 -8.11
CA ASP A 18 39.71 2.95 -8.99
C ASP A 18 38.93 1.75 -9.55
N TRP A 19 38.63 1.82 -10.84
CA TRP A 19 38.01 0.75 -11.63
C TRP A 19 39.08 -0.05 -12.40
N GLU A 20 40.14 -0.51 -11.72
CA GLU A 20 41.17 -1.31 -12.38
C GLU A 20 40.74 -2.77 -12.58
N ASN A 21 40.13 -2.96 -13.76
CA ASN A 21 40.39 -4.01 -14.73
C ASN A 21 41.55 -4.97 -14.38
N ALA A 22 41.21 -6.18 -13.92
CA ALA A 22 42.07 -7.35 -13.96
C ALA A 22 41.31 -8.56 -14.57
N SER A 23 41.42 -8.64 -15.89
CA SER A 23 41.69 -9.84 -16.71
C SER A 23 41.01 -11.19 -16.40
N ILE A 24 40.18 -11.59 -17.37
CA ILE A 24 40.11 -12.89 -18.08
C ILE A 24 40.86 -14.08 -17.43
N ALA A 25 40.11 -15.13 -17.07
CA ALA A 25 40.28 -16.51 -17.59
C ALA A 25 39.30 -17.48 -16.92
N SER A 26 38.52 -18.22 -17.76
CA SER A 26 37.98 -19.60 -17.57
C SER A 26 37.22 -19.90 -16.26
N SER A 27 36.01 -20.48 -16.23
CA SER A 27 35.50 -21.63 -16.97
C SER A 27 34.05 -21.83 -16.55
N ILE A 28 33.21 -22.37 -17.43
CA ILE A 28 31.84 -22.81 -17.11
C ILE A 28 31.91 -23.87 -16.02
N THR A 29 31.47 -23.52 -14.81
CA THR A 29 30.97 -24.46 -13.81
C THR A 29 29.62 -23.92 -13.35
N SER A 30 28.61 -24.77 -13.39
CA SER A 30 27.26 -24.50 -12.92
C SER A 30 27.29 -24.18 -11.42
N MET A 31 27.41 -22.90 -11.09
CA MET A 31 27.23 -22.44 -9.72
C MET A 31 25.82 -21.89 -9.60
N GLU A 32 24.95 -22.71 -9.04
CA GLU A 32 23.59 -22.38 -8.65
C GLU A 32 23.59 -21.07 -7.86
N TYR A 33 23.04 -20.01 -8.46
CA TYR A 33 23.01 -18.67 -7.88
C TYR A 33 22.19 -18.69 -6.58
N THR A 34 22.88 -18.91 -5.47
CA THR A 34 22.36 -18.68 -4.11
C THR A 34 22.55 -17.20 -3.78
N GLY A 35 21.92 -16.33 -4.58
CA GLY A 35 21.82 -14.91 -4.23
C GLY A 35 21.03 -14.77 -2.92
N PRO A 36 21.30 -13.73 -2.11
CA PRO A 36 20.52 -13.50 -0.90
C PRO A 36 19.05 -13.36 -1.30
N LYS A 37 18.24 -14.37 -0.96
CA LYS A 37 16.79 -14.29 -1.09
C LYS A 37 16.38 -13.10 -0.25
N LEU A 38 15.92 -12.06 -0.92
CA LEU A 38 15.40 -10.82 -0.33
C LEU A 38 14.06 -11.16 0.36
N PHE A 39 14.09 -12.05 1.34
CA PHE A 39 12.99 -12.30 2.24
C PHE A 39 12.88 -11.07 3.12
N LYS A 40 12.17 -10.07 2.62
CA LYS A 40 11.54 -9.12 3.52
C LYS A 40 10.45 -9.92 4.21
N GLU A 41 10.66 -10.27 5.47
CA GLU A 41 9.64 -10.89 6.31
C GLU A 41 8.31 -10.18 6.04
N PRO A 42 7.20 -10.93 5.81
CA PRO A 42 5.89 -10.33 5.72
C PRO A 42 5.75 -9.49 6.98
N SER A 43 5.64 -8.17 6.81
CA SER A 43 5.73 -7.27 7.94
C SER A 43 4.53 -7.57 8.85
N SER A 44 4.77 -8.23 9.98
CA SER A 44 3.78 -8.47 11.05
C SER A 44 3.29 -7.17 11.70
N LYS A 45 3.63 -6.02 11.12
CA LYS A 45 3.27 -4.70 11.58
C LYS A 45 1.90 -4.35 11.01
N SER A 46 0.93 -4.15 11.90
CA SER A 46 -0.40 -3.68 11.53
C SER A 46 -0.35 -2.36 10.74
N ASN A 47 -1.21 -2.23 9.71
CA ASN A 47 -1.38 -0.98 8.96
C ASN A 47 -2.51 -0.09 9.52
N LYS A 48 -3.14 -0.48 10.64
CA LYS A 48 -4.20 0.28 11.32
C LYS A 48 -3.89 1.77 11.51
N PRO A 49 -2.72 2.20 12.04
CA PRO A 49 -2.42 3.64 12.18
C PRO A 49 -2.31 4.37 10.84
N ILE A 50 -1.89 3.67 9.77
CA ILE A 50 -1.83 4.24 8.42
C ILE A 50 -3.25 4.50 7.89
N ILE A 51 -4.14 3.53 8.06
CA ILE A 51 -5.55 3.62 7.66
C ILE A 51 -6.28 4.73 8.42
N ILE A 52 -6.08 4.83 9.75
CA ILE A 52 -6.64 5.92 10.56
C ILE A 52 -6.24 7.29 10.02
N ASN A 53 -4.94 7.48 9.74
CA ASN A 53 -4.44 8.73 9.18
C ASN A 53 -5.03 9.04 7.81
N ALA A 54 -5.15 8.03 6.94
CA ALA A 54 -5.73 8.18 5.62
C ALA A 54 -7.22 8.55 5.67
N ILE A 55 -7.99 7.95 6.59
CA ILE A 55 -9.39 8.30 6.79
C ILE A 55 -9.52 9.74 7.30
N ALA A 56 -8.75 10.12 8.31
CA ALA A 56 -8.84 11.42 8.95
C ALA A 56 -8.43 12.60 8.03
N HIS A 57 -7.43 12.39 7.16
CA HIS A 57 -6.81 13.47 6.41
C HIS A 57 -7.00 13.42 4.89
N CYS A 58 -7.40 12.27 4.33
CA CYS A 58 -7.55 12.12 2.89
C CYS A 58 -8.99 11.74 2.51
N CYS A 59 -9.57 10.71 3.12
CA CYS A 59 -10.81 10.12 2.64
C CYS A 59 -12.07 10.84 3.15
N LEU A 60 -12.12 11.17 4.45
CA LEU A 60 -13.27 11.80 5.12
C LEU A 60 -12.88 13.14 5.74
N ALA A 61 -11.96 13.86 5.08
CA ALA A 61 -11.56 15.19 5.50
C ALA A 61 -12.69 16.21 5.29
N GLY A 62 -12.66 17.27 6.09
CA GLY A 62 -13.61 18.39 6.01
C GLY A 62 -14.86 18.24 6.89
N LYS A 63 -15.53 19.36 7.14
CA LYS A 63 -16.64 19.48 8.10
C LYS A 63 -17.88 18.65 7.69
N VAL A 64 -18.12 18.52 6.39
CA VAL A 64 -19.29 17.77 5.86
C VAL A 64 -19.24 16.28 6.24
N ASN A 65 -18.04 15.71 6.32
CA ASN A 65 -17.84 14.28 6.58
C ASN A 65 -17.46 13.98 8.04
N GLU A 66 -17.48 14.98 8.93
CA GLU A 66 -16.97 14.85 10.30
C GLU A 66 -17.70 13.79 11.12
N ALA A 67 -19.03 13.74 11.04
CA ALA A 67 -19.84 12.74 11.72
C ALA A 67 -19.50 11.32 11.25
N GLN A 68 -19.37 11.11 9.94
CA GLN A 68 -19.00 9.83 9.36
C GLN A 68 -17.57 9.43 9.74
N LYS A 69 -16.64 10.39 9.71
CA LYS A 69 -15.24 10.19 10.10
C LYS A 69 -15.16 9.67 11.54
N ASN A 70 -15.84 10.32 12.48
CA ASN A 70 -15.80 9.93 13.90
C ASN A 70 -16.39 8.54 14.13
N ALA A 71 -17.53 8.21 13.49
CA ALA A 71 -18.12 6.88 13.58
C ALA A 71 -17.17 5.79 13.06
N VAL A 72 -16.54 6.02 11.90
CA VAL A 72 -15.58 5.07 11.31
C VAL A 72 -14.32 4.92 12.18
N LEU A 73 -13.82 6.01 12.76
CA LEU A 73 -12.65 5.97 13.65
C LEU A 73 -12.95 5.16 14.93
N GLU A 74 -14.14 5.33 15.52
CA GLU A 74 -14.55 4.56 16.70
C GLU A 74 -14.68 3.06 16.39
N GLU A 75 -15.24 2.70 15.22
CA GLU A 75 -15.30 1.29 14.78
C GLU A 75 -13.90 0.73 14.52
N LEU A 76 -13.00 1.51 13.93
CA LEU A 76 -11.62 1.11 13.72
C LEU A 76 -10.90 0.85 15.04
N GLU A 77 -11.14 1.61 16.11
CA GLU A 77 -10.56 1.35 17.42
C GLU A 77 -10.92 -0.03 17.95
N LYS A 78 -12.19 -0.45 17.80
CA LYS A 78 -12.71 -1.78 18.18
C LYS A 78 -12.21 -2.91 17.28
N CYS A 79 -11.63 -2.61 16.13
CA CYS A 79 -11.14 -3.60 15.19
C CYS A 79 -9.78 -4.17 15.64
N GLU A 80 -9.69 -5.48 15.81
CA GLU A 80 -8.45 -6.21 16.14
C GLU A 80 -7.71 -6.75 14.90
N SER A 81 -8.19 -6.46 13.69
CA SER A 81 -7.54 -6.90 12.45
C SER A 81 -6.20 -6.17 12.24
N ASN A 82 -5.16 -6.94 11.89
CA ASN A 82 -3.83 -6.40 11.63
C ASN A 82 -3.77 -5.60 10.33
N HIS A 83 -4.39 -6.14 9.26
CA HIS A 83 -4.42 -5.51 7.95
C HIS A 83 -5.83 -5.09 7.56
N LEU A 84 -5.96 -3.82 7.23
CA LEU A 84 -7.19 -3.18 6.83
C LEU A 84 -7.02 -2.56 5.44
N ILE A 85 -8.08 -2.60 4.64
CA ILE A 85 -8.10 -2.10 3.27
C ILE A 85 -9.33 -1.20 3.10
N ILE A 86 -9.11 -0.01 2.53
CA ILE A 86 -10.20 0.90 2.16
C ILE A 86 -10.74 0.54 0.78
N LEU A 87 -12.05 0.41 0.64
CA LEU A 87 -12.73 0.32 -0.64
C LEU A 87 -13.08 1.71 -1.14
N PHE A 88 -12.58 2.05 -2.33
CA PHE A 88 -12.99 3.23 -3.07
C PHE A 88 -14.03 2.92 -4.14
N ARG A 89 -14.87 3.91 -4.45
CA ARG A 89 -15.81 3.83 -5.57
C ARG A 89 -15.10 3.76 -6.91
N ASP A 90 -14.15 4.66 -7.10
CA ASP A 90 -13.46 4.95 -8.35
C ASP A 90 -12.07 5.56 -8.07
N GLY A 91 -11.37 5.96 -9.13
CA GLY A 91 -10.05 6.60 -9.02
C GLY A 91 -10.04 7.94 -8.29
N GLY A 92 -11.21 8.52 -7.98
CA GLY A 92 -11.36 9.73 -7.18
C GLY A 92 -11.18 9.51 -5.68
N CYS A 93 -10.80 8.30 -5.24
CA CYS A 93 -10.58 7.94 -3.84
C CYS A 93 -11.83 8.21 -2.96
N GLN A 94 -13.02 8.09 -3.53
CA GLN A 94 -14.28 8.24 -2.79
C GLN A 94 -14.49 7.04 -1.88
N PHE A 95 -14.40 7.27 -0.56
CA PHE A 95 -14.59 6.26 0.47
C PHE A 95 -15.95 5.55 0.36
N ARG A 96 -15.96 4.22 0.51
CA ARG A 96 -17.20 3.42 0.54
C ARG A 96 -17.29 2.48 1.73
N ALA A 97 -16.20 1.78 2.04
CA ALA A 97 -16.19 0.75 3.08
C ALA A 97 -14.76 0.45 3.53
N ILE A 98 -14.64 -0.23 4.67
CA ILE A 98 -13.39 -0.79 5.18
C ILE A 98 -13.53 -2.30 5.20
N TYR A 99 -12.48 -2.98 4.79
CA TYR A 99 -12.36 -4.43 4.78
C TYR A 99 -11.19 -4.85 5.65
N SER A 100 -11.33 -6.00 6.30
CA SER A 100 -10.23 -6.71 6.95
C SER A 100 -9.60 -7.68 5.95
N TYR A 101 -8.27 -7.67 5.89
CA TYR A 101 -7.48 -8.57 5.05
C TYR A 101 -6.69 -9.53 5.93
N SER A 102 -6.86 -10.83 5.67
CA SER A 102 -6.09 -11.89 6.30
C SER A 102 -5.03 -12.38 5.32
N PRO A 103 -3.72 -12.12 5.56
CA PRO A 103 -2.66 -12.56 4.65
C PRO A 103 -2.55 -14.09 4.57
N ASP A 104 -2.95 -14.81 5.62
CA ASP A 104 -2.87 -16.28 5.68
C ASP A 104 -3.91 -16.98 4.81
N THR A 105 -5.14 -16.44 4.76
CA THR A 105 -6.25 -17.01 3.98
C THR A 105 -6.50 -16.27 2.66
N GLU A 106 -5.80 -15.15 2.43
CA GLU A 106 -6.02 -14.20 1.33
C GLU A 106 -7.46 -13.68 1.25
N GLU A 107 -8.18 -13.68 2.38
CA GLU A 107 -9.58 -13.28 2.44
C GLU A 107 -9.73 -11.78 2.72
N ILE A 108 -10.67 -11.15 2.00
CA ILE A 108 -11.02 -9.74 2.16
C ILE A 108 -12.50 -9.66 2.58
N LEU A 109 -12.73 -9.44 3.88
CA LEU A 109 -14.05 -9.44 4.50
C LEU A 109 -14.48 -8.02 4.87
N LYS A 110 -15.74 -7.69 4.59
CA LYS A 110 -16.27 -6.36 4.90
C LYS A 110 -16.33 -6.17 6.42
N PHE A 111 -15.67 -5.12 6.90
CA PHE A 111 -15.74 -4.71 8.29
C PHE A 111 -16.88 -3.69 8.48
N THR A 112 -16.86 -2.58 7.74
CA THR A 112 -17.89 -1.54 7.81
C THR A 112 -18.14 -0.86 6.45
N GLY A 113 -19.29 -0.19 6.31
CA GLY A 113 -19.67 0.61 5.15
C GLY A 113 -20.45 -0.14 4.06
N THR A 114 -20.46 0.46 2.87
CA THR A 114 -21.28 0.02 1.73
C THR A 114 -20.45 -0.72 0.67
N GLY A 115 -20.75 -2.00 0.48
CA GLY A 115 -20.07 -2.86 -0.48
C GLY A 115 -20.44 -4.34 -0.32
N PRO A 116 -19.93 -5.20 -1.22
CA PRO A 116 -20.12 -6.65 -1.14
C PRO A 116 -19.54 -7.23 0.17
N ARG A 117 -20.08 -8.34 0.66
CA ARG A 117 -19.64 -8.95 1.93
C ARG A 117 -18.19 -9.45 1.86
N PHE A 118 -17.78 -9.97 0.72
CA PHE A 118 -16.44 -10.47 0.45
C PHE A 118 -15.97 -9.93 -0.90
N ILE A 119 -14.66 -9.66 -1.02
CA ILE A 119 -14.04 -9.24 -2.28
C ILE A 119 -13.07 -10.33 -2.71
N SER A 120 -13.35 -10.93 -3.87
CA SER A 120 -12.38 -11.84 -4.49
C SER A 120 -11.33 -11.06 -5.29
N PRO A 121 -10.11 -11.60 -5.47
CA PRO A 121 -9.08 -10.94 -6.29
C PRO A 121 -9.54 -10.62 -7.72
N LYS A 122 -10.47 -11.41 -8.28
CA LYS A 122 -11.06 -11.19 -9.62
C LYS A 122 -11.97 -9.97 -9.70
N MET A 123 -12.44 -9.45 -8.56
CA MET A 123 -13.31 -8.28 -8.50
C MET A 123 -12.51 -6.98 -8.45
N VAL A 124 -11.22 -7.04 -8.13
CA VAL A 124 -10.34 -5.89 -7.92
C VAL A 124 -9.91 -5.30 -9.26
N ASP A 125 -10.01 -3.98 -9.37
CA ASP A 125 -9.66 -3.21 -10.57
C ASP A 125 -8.29 -2.53 -10.40
N LYS A 126 -8.10 -1.77 -9.32
CA LYS A 126 -6.83 -1.09 -9.00
C LYS A 126 -6.49 -1.24 -7.54
N LEU A 127 -5.18 -1.28 -7.27
CA LEU A 127 -4.60 -1.34 -5.95
C LEU A 127 -3.89 -0.02 -5.64
N TYR A 128 -4.01 0.41 -4.40
CA TYR A 128 -3.47 1.67 -3.93
C TYR A 128 -2.69 1.49 -2.64
N LYS A 129 -1.65 2.29 -2.50
CA LYS A 129 -0.90 2.46 -1.25
C LYS A 129 -0.92 3.91 -0.82
N TYR A 130 -1.12 4.11 0.47
CA TYR A 130 -1.12 5.42 1.07
C TYR A 130 0.31 5.87 1.37
N SER A 131 0.63 7.10 0.95
CA SER A 131 1.85 7.79 1.35
C SER A 131 1.49 8.81 2.41
N SER A 132 1.89 8.55 3.66
CA SER A 132 1.68 9.48 4.78
C SER A 132 2.35 10.84 4.55
N ASP A 133 3.52 10.85 3.90
CA ASP A 133 4.29 12.06 3.61
C ASP A 133 3.51 13.00 2.68
N ARG A 134 2.91 12.43 1.63
CA ARG A 134 2.16 13.17 0.62
C ARG A 134 0.66 13.24 0.90
N LYS A 135 0.19 12.52 1.92
CA LYS A 135 -1.23 12.35 2.28
C LYS A 135 -2.10 11.94 1.09
N GLN A 136 -1.56 11.10 0.22
CA GLN A 136 -2.21 10.70 -1.03
C GLN A 136 -2.10 9.19 -1.26
N PHE A 137 -3.05 8.67 -2.03
CA PHE A 137 -3.00 7.31 -2.54
C PHE A 137 -2.26 7.27 -3.86
N THR A 138 -1.39 6.27 -4.01
CA THR A 138 -0.64 6.00 -5.24
C THR A 138 -1.02 4.63 -5.75
N VAL A 139 -1.25 4.53 -7.06
CA VAL A 139 -1.58 3.26 -7.71
C VAL A 139 -0.34 2.38 -7.72
N ILE A 140 -0.49 1.12 -7.30
CA ILE A 140 0.55 0.12 -7.41
C ILE A 140 0.28 -0.74 -8.66
N PRO A 141 1.29 -0.97 -9.53
CA PRO A 141 1.15 -1.81 -10.72
C PRO A 141 1.13 -3.31 -10.38
N ALA A 142 0.43 -3.70 -9.32
CA ALA A 142 0.29 -5.09 -8.88
C ALA A 142 -1.10 -5.62 -9.23
N LYS A 143 -1.20 -6.94 -9.40
CA LYS A 143 -2.47 -7.66 -9.61
C LYS A 143 -2.92 -8.45 -8.40
N SER A 144 -2.00 -8.77 -7.48
CA SER A 144 -2.29 -9.49 -6.23
C SER A 144 -2.38 -8.52 -5.07
N VAL A 145 -3.34 -8.79 -4.19
CA VAL A 145 -3.47 -8.08 -2.90
C VAL A 145 -2.36 -8.58 -1.98
N SER A 146 -1.72 -7.67 -1.26
CA SER A 146 -0.67 -7.98 -0.30
C SER A 146 -0.78 -7.05 0.90
N VAL A 147 -0.05 -7.37 1.97
CA VAL A 147 0.04 -6.53 3.20
C VAL A 147 0.54 -5.09 2.95
N SER A 148 1.07 -4.80 1.76
CA SER A 148 1.54 -3.47 1.36
C SER A 148 0.47 -2.57 0.76
N ILE A 149 -0.73 -3.10 0.51
CA ILE A 149 -1.87 -2.40 -0.07
C ILE A 149 -2.72 -1.82 1.05
N ASP A 150 -3.09 -0.54 0.92
CA ASP A 150 -3.92 0.17 1.91
C ASP A 150 -5.35 0.43 1.39
N ALA A 151 -5.53 0.44 0.07
CA ALA A 151 -6.83 0.65 -0.54
C ALA A 151 -6.96 -0.04 -1.91
N LEU A 152 -8.20 -0.25 -2.35
CA LEU A 152 -8.50 -0.83 -3.65
C LEU A 152 -9.79 -0.27 -4.25
N THR A 153 -9.95 -0.47 -5.55
CA THR A 153 -11.24 -0.31 -6.24
C THR A 153 -11.68 -1.66 -6.79
N ILE A 154 -12.99 -1.83 -6.94
CA ILE A 154 -13.59 -2.99 -7.62
C ILE A 154 -14.15 -2.58 -8.98
N HIS A 155 -14.31 -3.55 -9.88
CA HIS A 155 -14.85 -3.29 -11.21
C HIS A 155 -16.23 -2.62 -11.19
N ASN A 156 -16.43 -1.66 -12.09
CA ASN A 156 -17.63 -0.82 -12.14
C ASN A 156 -18.95 -1.61 -12.29
N HIS A 157 -18.94 -2.76 -12.97
CA HIS A 157 -20.13 -3.58 -13.16
C HIS A 157 -20.67 -4.19 -11.86
N LEU A 158 -19.82 -4.37 -10.84
CA LEU A 158 -20.21 -4.93 -9.54
C LEU A 158 -21.04 -3.94 -8.71
N TRP A 159 -20.96 -2.66 -9.04
CA TRP A 159 -21.77 -1.63 -8.43
C TRP A 159 -23.16 -1.50 -9.05
N GLN A 160 -23.33 -1.97 -10.28
CA GLN A 160 -24.63 -2.07 -10.90
C GLN A 160 -25.27 -3.36 -10.40
N VAL A 161 -26.00 -3.26 -9.29
CA VAL A 161 -26.83 -4.36 -8.79
C VAL A 161 -27.69 -4.83 -9.97
N LYS A 162 -27.39 -6.01 -10.52
CA LYS A 162 -28.35 -6.71 -11.35
C LYS A 162 -29.53 -6.96 -10.43
N ARG A 163 -30.57 -6.13 -10.51
CA ARG A 163 -31.89 -6.54 -10.02
C ARG A 163 -32.12 -7.90 -10.68
N PRO A 164 -32.35 -8.99 -9.94
CA PRO A 164 -32.78 -10.22 -10.58
C PRO A 164 -34.05 -9.81 -11.34
N GLY A 165 -33.96 -9.81 -12.67
CA GLY A 165 -35.09 -9.49 -13.51
C GLY A 165 -36.20 -10.40 -13.06
N SER A 166 -37.35 -9.83 -12.68
CA SER A 166 -38.53 -10.60 -12.36
C SER A 166 -38.75 -11.56 -13.54
N ALA A 167 -38.47 -12.84 -13.35
CA ALA A 167 -38.90 -13.85 -14.31
C ALA A 167 -40.42 -13.76 -14.30
N ARG A 168 -40.99 -13.06 -15.28
CA ARG A 168 -42.42 -13.12 -15.56
C ARG A 168 -42.70 -14.59 -15.86
N ARG A 169 -43.32 -15.27 -14.90
CA ARG A 169 -43.94 -16.57 -15.09
C ARG A 169 -44.84 -16.46 -16.32
N LYS A 170 -44.64 -17.34 -17.29
CA LYS A 170 -45.56 -17.59 -18.39
C LYS A 170 -46.20 -18.95 -18.14
#